data_AF-A0A5M8P580-F1
#
_entry.id   AF-A0A5M8P580-F1
#
_cell.length_a   1.000
_cell.length_b   1.000
_cell.length_c   1.000
_cell.angle_alpha   90.00
_cell.angle_beta   90.00
_cell.angle_gamma   90.00
#
_symmetry.space_group_name_H-M   'P 1'
#
loop_
_entity.id
_entity.type
_entity.pdbx_description
1 polymer ?
#
loop_
_entity_poly.entity_id
_entity_poly.type
_entity_poly.pdbx_seq_one_letter_code
_entity_poly.pdbx_strand_id
1 'polypeptide(L)'
;MKKRNRNFINCIISISLSTRIIACFCLCVLLFSGCAIPHYWNADIPIYHASLNSFGDYNVTGKTFYIESGDNNISSNDVEFREYGKYIAESLKLSGATETDDKTKADMCVLVNYSISDESYVETVPLPVWGRTGISSISTTSNTTGSVYGSALKIGNSVYGSAYANSTTNTTTNVTPSYGITGYTSVDRRVNRFRRVLNIYAYDNKQPSTPIMLWKTNLISDGNSSDLREIVPVMAYFAWGEMGKSSGQAKKKSIYINDLFFHCWKLGTLSHATNITLFPNCNSTNVSTNIKIAYVEKVSDKTMVILRKLGCLDYRISPEMYIEYNGQKYRLRGGHNYNRYEIGKKIRNECGIRYFLLEFPPIPSNANSINITENIQNGMEWIGVKLKE
;
A
#
# COMPACT_ATOMS: atom_id res chain seq x y z
N MET A 1 -61.55 56.61 12.80
CA MET A 1 -60.95 55.63 11.87
C MET A 1 -59.45 55.47 12.13
N LYS A 2 -59.03 54.70 13.14
CA LYS A 2 -57.59 54.55 13.46
C LYS A 2 -57.31 53.23 14.21
N LYS A 3 -57.67 52.08 13.60
CA LYS A 3 -57.42 50.76 14.24
C LYS A 3 -57.17 49.59 13.29
N ARG A 4 -56.86 49.84 12.00
CA ARG A 4 -56.72 48.76 11.00
C ARG A 4 -55.31 48.54 10.41
N ASN A 5 -54.28 49.27 10.85
CA ASN A 5 -52.94 49.22 10.23
C ASN A 5 -51.80 48.58 11.06
N ARG A 6 -52.03 48.10 12.28
CA ARG A 6 -50.95 47.47 13.08
C ARG A 6 -50.73 45.97 12.80
N ASN A 7 -51.74 45.26 12.28
CA ASN A 7 -51.63 43.81 12.08
C ASN A 7 -50.90 43.43 10.77
N PHE A 8 -50.85 44.33 9.79
CA PHE A 8 -50.18 44.05 8.50
C PHE A 8 -48.65 44.19 8.59
N ILE A 9 -48.16 45.14 9.39
CA ILE A 9 -46.71 45.39 9.56
C ILE A 9 -46.04 44.26 10.37
N ASN A 10 -46.72 43.72 11.39
CA ASN A 10 -46.18 42.59 12.16
C ASN A 10 -46.12 41.28 11.35
N CYS A 11 -46.98 41.12 10.35
CA CYS A 11 -46.96 39.94 9.47
C CYS A 11 -45.76 39.99 8.49
N ILE A 12 -45.45 41.16 7.94
CA ILE A 12 -44.32 41.35 7.00
C ILE A 12 -42.96 41.22 7.72
N ILE A 13 -42.85 41.72 8.96
CA ILE A 13 -41.61 41.60 9.75
C ILE A 13 -41.33 40.14 10.15
N SER A 14 -42.38 39.37 10.50
CA SER A 14 -42.27 37.95 10.86
C SER A 14 -41.76 37.07 9.69
N ILE A 15 -42.19 37.36 8.46
CA ILE A 15 -41.76 36.64 7.25
C ILE A 15 -40.28 36.93 6.91
N SER A 16 -39.76 38.10 7.25
CA SER A 16 -38.35 38.46 7.00
C SER A 16 -37.37 37.79 7.97
N LEU A 17 -37.83 37.43 9.17
CA LEU A 17 -37.00 36.79 10.18
C LEU A 17 -36.90 35.29 9.95
N SER A 18 -38.00 34.64 9.59
CA SER A 18 -38.03 33.20 9.28
C SER A 18 -37.21 32.86 8.03
N THR A 19 -37.26 33.70 6.99
CA THR A 19 -36.45 33.52 5.77
C THR A 19 -34.96 33.70 6.02
N ARG A 20 -34.54 34.61 6.91
CA ARG A 20 -33.14 34.78 7.31
C ARG A 20 -32.61 33.60 8.14
N ILE A 21 -33.44 33.05 9.03
CA ILE A 21 -33.08 31.88 9.83
C ILE A 21 -32.92 30.64 8.94
N ILE A 22 -33.83 30.43 7.99
CA ILE A 22 -33.74 29.31 7.04
C ILE A 22 -32.50 29.46 6.13
N ALA A 23 -32.21 30.66 5.63
CA ALA A 23 -31.02 30.91 4.82
C ALA A 23 -29.71 30.68 5.59
N CYS A 24 -29.63 31.12 6.86
CA CYS A 24 -28.48 30.82 7.72
C CYS A 24 -28.35 29.32 8.03
N PHE A 25 -29.46 28.62 8.26
CA PHE A 25 -29.43 27.18 8.53
C PHE A 25 -28.98 26.39 7.29
N CYS A 26 -29.46 26.74 6.09
CA CYS A 26 -29.01 26.14 4.83
C CYS A 26 -27.54 26.45 4.52
N LEU A 27 -27.05 27.66 4.81
CA LEU A 27 -25.65 28.02 4.63
C LEU A 27 -24.74 27.27 5.63
N CYS A 28 -25.18 27.10 6.89
CA CYS A 28 -24.47 26.29 7.86
C CYS A 28 -24.41 24.81 7.45
N VAL A 29 -25.51 24.23 6.94
CA VAL A 29 -25.53 22.83 6.46
C VAL A 29 -24.59 22.63 5.27
N LEU A 30 -24.46 23.62 4.37
CA LEU A 30 -23.49 23.58 3.26
C LEU A 30 -22.03 23.73 3.72
N LEU A 31 -21.77 24.44 4.81
CA LEU A 31 -20.44 24.57 5.41
C LEU A 31 -20.03 23.31 6.22
N PHE A 32 -21.00 22.55 6.76
CA PHE A 32 -20.75 21.26 7.40
C PHE A 32 -20.69 20.09 6.42
N SER A 33 -21.15 20.25 5.16
CA SER A 33 -20.80 19.35 4.05
C SER A 33 -19.43 19.70 3.46
N GLY A 34 -18.44 19.98 4.31
CA GLY A 34 -17.04 19.93 3.91
C GLY A 34 -16.81 18.56 3.26
N CYS A 35 -16.09 18.55 2.14
CA CYS A 35 -15.68 17.31 1.48
C CYS A 35 -14.86 16.46 2.45
N ALA A 36 -15.54 15.65 3.26
CA ALA A 36 -15.00 14.39 3.72
C ALA A 36 -14.91 13.55 2.45
N ILE A 37 -13.86 13.78 1.66
CA ILE A 37 -13.32 12.72 0.83
C ILE A 37 -13.08 11.61 1.84
N PRO A 38 -13.81 10.47 1.80
CA PRO A 38 -13.42 9.36 2.63
C PRO A 38 -11.98 9.08 2.25
N HIS A 39 -11.04 9.38 3.16
CA HIS A 39 -9.68 8.89 3.10
C HIS A 39 -9.74 7.37 3.33
N TYR A 40 -10.34 6.68 2.37
CA TYR A 40 -10.21 5.25 2.12
C TYR A 40 -9.11 5.05 1.07
N TRP A 41 -8.08 5.90 1.13
CA TRP A 41 -6.84 5.68 0.42
C TRP A 41 -5.92 4.95 1.39
N ASN A 42 -5.57 3.73 1.00
CA ASN A 42 -4.55 2.90 1.63
C ASN A 42 -3.47 3.78 2.29
N ALA A 43 -3.48 3.87 3.62
CA ALA A 43 -2.30 4.29 4.36
C ALA A 43 -1.11 3.56 3.76
N ASP A 44 -0.01 4.25 3.45
CA ASP A 44 1.18 3.71 2.81
C ASP A 44 1.56 2.35 3.44
N ILE A 45 1.06 1.25 2.85
CA ILE A 45 1.33 -0.08 3.38
C ILE A 45 2.81 -0.30 3.11
N PRO A 46 3.64 -0.51 4.15
CA PRO A 46 5.07 -0.68 3.95
C PRO A 46 5.34 -1.81 2.95
N ILE A 47 6.09 -1.47 1.90
CA ILE A 47 6.62 -2.44 0.94
C ILE A 47 8.08 -2.63 1.27
N TYR A 48 8.46 -3.88 1.50
CA TYR A 48 9.84 -4.27 1.69
C TYR A 48 10.42 -4.79 0.39
N HIS A 49 11.65 -4.37 0.10
CA HIS A 49 12.41 -4.78 -1.08
C HIS A 49 13.70 -5.47 -0.65
N ALA A 50 14.05 -6.55 -1.34
CA ALA A 50 15.36 -7.16 -1.20
C ALA A 50 15.85 -7.71 -2.54
N SER A 51 17.17 -7.76 -2.70
CA SER A 51 17.84 -8.49 -3.76
C SER A 51 18.32 -9.82 -3.21
N LEU A 52 17.92 -10.92 -3.84
CA LEU A 52 18.31 -12.28 -3.50
C LEU A 52 19.28 -12.83 -4.53
N ASN A 53 20.35 -13.48 -4.09
CA ASN A 53 21.26 -14.24 -4.92
C ASN A 53 21.52 -15.60 -4.29
N SER A 54 21.31 -16.69 -5.02
CA SER A 54 21.45 -18.05 -4.49
C SER A 54 22.33 -18.90 -5.41
N PHE A 55 23.18 -19.73 -4.80
CA PHE A 55 24.04 -20.69 -5.49
C PHE A 55 23.89 -22.06 -4.82
N GLY A 56 23.62 -23.08 -5.62
CA GLY A 56 23.51 -24.44 -5.17
C GLY A 56 22.95 -25.34 -6.26
N ASP A 57 23.25 -26.62 -6.14
CA ASP A 57 22.60 -27.70 -6.89
C ASP A 57 22.34 -28.86 -5.90
N TYR A 58 21.61 -28.54 -4.83
CA TYR A 58 21.38 -29.42 -3.70
C TYR A 58 19.89 -29.57 -3.44
N ASN A 59 19.40 -30.80 -3.53
CA ASN A 59 18.01 -31.11 -3.21
C ASN A 59 17.82 -31.16 -1.69
N VAL A 60 17.22 -30.11 -1.13
CA VAL A 60 16.90 -29.98 0.30
C VAL A 60 15.76 -30.88 0.76
N THR A 61 14.90 -31.36 -0.15
CA THR A 61 13.73 -32.16 0.18
C THR A 61 14.15 -33.50 0.80
N GLY A 62 13.59 -33.82 1.97
CA GLY A 62 13.87 -35.05 2.72
C GLY A 62 15.21 -35.05 3.46
N LYS A 63 15.93 -33.93 3.51
CA LYS A 63 17.20 -33.79 4.24
C LYS A 63 16.98 -33.31 5.67
N THR A 64 17.83 -33.75 6.59
CA THR A 64 17.85 -33.25 7.97
C THR A 64 18.81 -32.09 8.15
N PHE A 65 18.45 -31.10 8.98
CA PHE A 65 19.29 -29.94 9.23
C PHE A 65 19.24 -29.45 10.67
N TYR A 66 20.26 -28.70 11.07
CA TYR A 66 20.24 -27.83 12.25
C TYR A 66 20.81 -26.46 11.88
N ILE A 67 20.46 -25.45 12.67
CA ILE A 67 20.85 -24.05 12.42
C ILE A 67 21.81 -23.56 13.50
N GLU A 68 22.85 -22.85 13.08
CA GLU A 68 23.85 -22.21 13.95
C GLU A 68 24.12 -20.78 13.50
N SER A 69 24.61 -19.97 14.44
CA SER A 69 25.15 -18.66 14.11
C SER A 69 26.38 -18.82 13.21
N GLY A 70 26.37 -18.08 12.09
CA GLY A 70 27.53 -17.92 11.23
C GLY A 70 28.49 -16.82 11.71
N ASP A 71 28.20 -16.15 12.82
CA ASP A 71 29.06 -15.17 13.46
C ASP A 71 29.57 -15.72 14.80
N ASN A 72 30.89 -15.85 14.93
CA ASN A 72 31.54 -16.36 16.13
C ASN A 72 31.33 -15.47 17.38
N ASN A 73 30.88 -14.23 17.19
CA ASN A 73 30.56 -13.31 18.28
C ASN A 73 29.11 -13.44 18.76
N ILE A 74 28.26 -14.15 18.01
CA ILE A 74 26.85 -14.34 18.33
C ILE A 74 26.65 -15.82 18.67
N SER A 75 26.25 -16.10 19.91
CA SER A 75 25.91 -17.46 20.33
C SER A 75 24.63 -17.92 19.64
N SER A 76 24.56 -19.19 19.22
CA SER A 76 23.32 -19.77 18.71
C SER A 76 22.19 -19.86 19.75
N ASN A 77 22.51 -19.66 21.03
CA ASN A 77 21.53 -19.53 22.10
C ASN A 77 21.09 -18.08 22.38
N ASP A 78 21.67 -17.11 21.67
CA ASP A 78 21.29 -15.71 21.77
C ASP A 78 19.80 -15.52 21.43
N VAL A 79 19.15 -14.60 22.13
CA VAL A 79 17.70 -14.39 21.98
C VAL A 79 17.34 -13.90 20.58
N GLU A 80 18.13 -12.99 20.02
CA GLU A 80 17.94 -12.44 18.68
C GLU A 80 18.21 -13.52 17.63
N PHE A 81 19.30 -14.27 17.78
CA PHE A 81 19.61 -15.37 16.87
C PHE A 81 18.51 -16.43 16.85
N ARG A 82 18.01 -16.87 18.02
CA ARG A 82 16.94 -17.90 18.07
C ARG A 82 15.66 -17.45 17.37
N GLU A 83 15.32 -16.17 17.47
CA GLU A 83 14.17 -15.62 16.74
C GLU A 83 14.40 -15.67 15.23
N TYR A 84 15.58 -15.26 14.76
CA TYR A 84 15.89 -15.18 13.33
C TYR A 84 16.14 -16.55 12.71
N GLY A 85 16.84 -17.44 13.40
CA GLY A 85 17.06 -18.82 13.01
C GLY A 85 15.75 -19.57 12.81
N LYS A 86 14.72 -19.31 13.64
CA LYS A 86 13.39 -19.89 13.48
C LYS A 86 12.78 -19.58 12.11
N TYR A 87 12.89 -18.34 11.63
CA TYR A 87 12.35 -17.97 10.32
C TYR A 87 13.04 -18.72 9.18
N ILE A 88 14.34 -18.96 9.28
CA ILE A 88 15.09 -19.78 8.31
C ILE A 88 14.67 -21.24 8.38
N ALA A 89 14.51 -21.77 9.60
CA ALA A 89 14.01 -23.12 9.82
C ALA A 89 12.65 -23.33 9.16
N GLU A 90 11.72 -22.39 9.33
CA GLU A 90 10.40 -22.48 8.71
C GLU A 90 10.46 -22.49 7.17
N SER A 91 11.30 -21.64 6.57
CA SER A 91 11.50 -21.66 5.11
C SER A 91 12.12 -22.97 4.61
N LEU A 92 13.02 -23.60 5.37
CA LEU A 92 13.60 -24.91 5.04
C LEU A 92 12.60 -26.05 5.20
N LYS A 93 11.81 -26.04 6.28
CA LYS A 93 10.71 -27.00 6.51
C LYS A 93 9.69 -26.96 5.38
N LEU A 94 9.28 -25.76 4.96
CA LEU A 94 8.40 -25.58 3.80
C LEU A 94 9.05 -25.97 2.46
N SER A 95 10.38 -26.08 2.41
CA SER A 95 11.11 -26.64 1.26
C SER A 95 11.28 -28.17 1.36
N GLY A 96 10.68 -28.81 2.36
CA GLY A 96 10.68 -30.26 2.55
C GLY A 96 11.84 -30.81 3.38
N ALA A 97 12.67 -29.96 4.00
CA ALA A 97 13.70 -30.40 4.93
C ALA A 97 13.13 -30.61 6.34
N THR A 98 13.83 -31.36 7.20
CA THR A 98 13.40 -31.62 8.58
C THR A 98 14.46 -31.13 9.57
N GLU A 99 14.06 -30.31 10.53
CA GLU A 99 14.94 -29.83 11.60
C GLU A 99 15.22 -30.97 12.60
N THR A 100 16.44 -31.09 13.11
CA THR A 100 16.83 -32.09 14.10
C THR A 100 17.63 -31.49 15.24
N ASP A 101 17.33 -31.92 16.47
CA ASP A 101 18.09 -31.53 17.67
C ASP A 101 19.42 -32.29 17.78
N ASP A 102 19.51 -33.48 17.15
CA ASP A 102 20.73 -34.29 17.13
C ASP A 102 21.63 -33.81 15.98
N LYS A 103 22.46 -32.81 16.29
CA LYS A 103 23.44 -32.22 15.36
C LYS A 103 24.32 -33.27 14.69
N THR A 104 24.58 -34.43 15.31
CA THR A 104 25.45 -35.47 14.74
C THR A 104 24.76 -36.28 13.63
N LYS A 105 23.43 -36.27 13.59
CA LYS A 105 22.60 -36.99 12.60
C LYS A 105 22.07 -36.10 11.48
N ALA A 106 22.29 -34.79 11.56
CA ALA A 106 21.88 -33.88 10.51
C ALA A 106 22.68 -34.13 9.22
N ASP A 107 22.01 -34.05 8.06
CA ASP A 107 22.69 -34.05 6.77
C ASP A 107 23.46 -32.73 6.54
N MET A 108 22.93 -31.61 7.05
CA MET A 108 23.52 -30.28 6.84
C MET A 108 23.51 -29.40 8.09
N CYS A 109 24.59 -28.63 8.24
CA CYS A 109 24.70 -27.51 9.17
C CYS A 109 24.38 -26.22 8.41
N VAL A 110 23.38 -25.47 8.85
CA VAL A 110 22.97 -24.20 8.23
C VAL A 110 23.46 -23.04 9.07
N LEU A 111 24.42 -22.28 8.56
CA LEU A 111 24.96 -21.08 9.19
C LEU A 111 24.17 -19.85 8.74
N VAL A 112 23.67 -19.08 9.70
CA VAL A 112 22.93 -17.85 9.46
C VAL A 112 23.73 -16.68 10.01
N ASN A 113 24.02 -15.70 9.16
CA ASN A 113 24.67 -14.45 9.53
C ASN A 113 23.79 -13.28 9.07
N TYR A 114 23.54 -12.32 9.96
CA TYR A 114 22.78 -11.11 9.68
C TYR A 114 23.59 -9.89 10.11
N SER A 115 23.49 -8.81 9.36
CA SER A 115 24.17 -7.57 9.69
C SER A 115 23.40 -6.35 9.21
N ILE A 116 23.70 -5.21 9.81
CA ILE A 116 23.19 -3.91 9.40
C ILE A 116 24.31 -2.88 9.36
N SER A 117 24.32 -2.03 8.35
CA SER A 117 25.23 -0.90 8.23
C SER A 117 24.45 0.38 7.92
N ASP A 118 24.89 1.49 8.52
CA ASP A 118 24.38 2.82 8.21
C ASP A 118 25.13 3.40 7.01
N GLU A 119 24.38 3.76 5.96
CA GLU A 119 24.85 4.47 4.77
C GLU A 119 24.21 5.88 4.70
N SER A 120 23.93 6.50 5.86
CA SER A 120 23.33 7.84 5.92
C SER A 120 24.12 8.90 5.14
N TYR A 121 23.41 9.74 4.39
CA TYR A 121 23.99 10.84 3.61
C TYR A 121 23.17 12.12 3.77
N VAL A 122 23.77 13.25 3.44
CA VAL A 122 23.09 14.56 3.42
C VAL A 122 22.77 14.91 1.97
N GLU A 123 21.50 15.16 1.68
CA GLU A 123 21.05 15.73 0.41
C GLU A 123 20.60 17.18 0.62
N THR A 124 20.95 18.07 -0.29
CA THR A 124 20.49 19.45 -0.26
C THR A 124 19.20 19.56 -1.08
N VAL A 125 18.08 19.91 -0.44
CA VAL A 125 16.76 20.01 -1.08
C VAL A 125 16.35 21.48 -1.23
N PRO A 126 15.89 21.93 -2.41
CA PRO A 126 15.39 23.28 -2.60
C PRO A 126 13.98 23.42 -1.99
N LEU A 127 13.82 24.35 -1.05
CA LEU A 127 12.53 24.77 -0.51
C LEU A 127 12.08 26.07 -1.19
N PRO A 128 10.86 26.12 -1.77
CA PRO A 128 10.36 27.34 -2.40
C PRO A 128 10.09 28.42 -1.35
N VAL A 129 10.60 29.62 -1.60
CA VAL A 129 10.31 30.81 -0.81
C VAL A 129 9.10 31.50 -1.43
N TRP A 130 8.03 31.62 -0.66
CA TRP A 130 6.82 32.33 -1.06
C TRP A 130 6.93 33.81 -0.75
N GLY A 131 6.61 34.66 -1.73
CA GLY A 131 6.71 36.10 -1.61
C GLY A 131 5.85 36.84 -2.61
N ARG A 132 5.92 38.17 -2.56
CA ARG A 132 5.21 39.04 -3.50
C ARG A 132 5.87 38.92 -4.87
N THR A 133 5.14 38.41 -5.86
CA THR A 133 5.60 38.27 -7.26
C THR A 133 5.24 39.46 -8.13
N GLY A 134 4.41 40.39 -7.63
CA GLY A 134 4.01 41.56 -8.38
C GLY A 134 2.80 42.28 -7.80
N ILE A 135 2.02 42.88 -8.70
CA ILE A 135 0.80 43.62 -8.41
C ILE A 135 -0.33 42.96 -9.20
N SER A 136 -1.32 42.40 -8.51
CA SER A 136 -2.49 41.77 -9.13
C SER A 136 -3.50 42.80 -9.63
N SER A 137 -3.60 43.96 -8.96
CA SER A 137 -4.39 45.09 -9.44
C SER A 137 -3.94 46.41 -8.82
N ILE A 138 -4.15 47.49 -9.57
CA ILE A 138 -4.02 48.86 -9.09
C ILE A 138 -5.37 49.52 -9.31
N SER A 139 -5.95 50.08 -8.24
CA SER A 139 -7.16 50.89 -8.32
C SER A 139 -6.86 52.28 -7.81
N THR A 140 -7.03 53.27 -8.68
CA THR A 140 -6.83 54.68 -8.35
C THR A 140 -8.17 55.38 -8.38
N THR A 141 -8.58 55.96 -7.27
CA THR A 141 -9.78 56.80 -7.18
C THR A 141 -9.36 58.24 -6.92
N SER A 142 -9.80 59.14 -7.80
CA SER A 142 -9.58 60.58 -7.67
C SER A 142 -10.91 61.27 -7.42
N ASN A 143 -10.98 62.06 -6.36
CA ASN A 143 -12.12 62.92 -6.07
C ASN A 143 -11.69 64.37 -6.27
N THR A 144 -12.25 65.01 -7.29
CA THR A 144 -12.05 66.44 -7.54
C THR A 144 -13.23 67.21 -6.98
N THR A 145 -12.95 68.14 -6.07
CA THR A 145 -13.96 69.05 -5.54
C THR A 145 -13.59 70.47 -5.95
N GLY A 146 -14.50 71.12 -6.66
CA GLY A 146 -14.35 72.51 -7.09
C GLY A 146 -15.32 73.42 -6.35
N SER A 147 -14.85 74.60 -5.97
CA SER A 147 -15.73 75.69 -5.58
C SER A 147 -15.54 76.84 -6.57
N VAL A 148 -16.65 77.31 -7.13
CA VAL A 148 -16.66 78.48 -8.00
C VAL A 148 -17.05 79.66 -7.13
N TYR A 149 -16.18 80.65 -7.04
CA TYR A 149 -16.48 81.90 -6.36
C TYR A 149 -16.15 83.07 -7.30
N GLY A 150 -17.11 83.97 -7.42
CA GLY A 150 -17.01 85.13 -8.30
C GLY A 150 -18.06 86.15 -7.92
N SER A 151 -17.73 87.43 -8.12
CA SER A 151 -18.65 88.54 -7.89
C SER A 151 -19.17 89.03 -9.24
N ALA A 152 -20.49 89.08 -9.39
CA ALA A 152 -21.15 89.66 -10.55
C ALA A 152 -21.67 91.06 -10.18
N LEU A 153 -21.27 92.06 -10.96
CA LEU A 153 -21.77 93.43 -10.85
C LEU A 153 -22.66 93.72 -12.07
N LYS A 154 -23.88 94.16 -11.79
CA LYS A 154 -24.86 94.51 -12.84
C LYS A 154 -24.88 96.02 -13.00
N ILE A 155 -24.51 96.50 -14.18
CA ILE A 155 -24.56 97.93 -14.54
C ILE A 155 -25.46 98.06 -15.76
N GLY A 156 -26.64 98.66 -15.57
CA GLY A 156 -27.71 98.68 -16.58
C GLY A 156 -28.26 97.28 -16.88
N ASN A 157 -28.47 96.97 -18.17
CA ASN A 157 -28.95 95.67 -18.63
C ASN A 157 -27.83 94.63 -18.89
N SER A 158 -26.57 94.96 -18.56
CA SER A 158 -25.43 94.06 -18.75
C SER A 158 -24.84 93.64 -17.40
N VAL A 159 -24.48 92.35 -17.29
CA VAL A 159 -23.81 91.78 -16.12
C VAL A 159 -22.35 91.53 -16.47
N TYR A 160 -21.44 92.11 -15.69
CA TYR A 160 -20.00 91.88 -15.81
C TYR A 160 -19.49 91.25 -14.51
N GLY A 161 -18.76 90.16 -14.62
CA GLY A 161 -18.15 89.48 -13.48
C GLY A 161 -17.05 88.55 -13.91
N SER A 162 -16.06 88.35 -13.04
CA SER A 162 -15.05 87.30 -13.18
C SER A 162 -15.39 86.16 -12.23
N ALA A 163 -15.48 84.95 -12.77
CA ALA A 163 -15.60 83.74 -11.99
C ALA A 163 -14.22 83.09 -11.84
N TYR A 164 -13.78 82.88 -10.61
CA TYR A 164 -12.58 82.12 -10.31
C TYR A 164 -13.02 80.75 -9.79
N ALA A 165 -12.52 79.69 -10.41
CA ALA A 165 -12.75 78.33 -9.94
C ALA A 165 -11.47 77.83 -9.28
N ASN A 166 -11.56 77.39 -8.02
CA ASN A 166 -10.48 76.65 -7.38
C ASN A 166 -10.91 75.18 -7.24
N SER A 167 -10.02 74.27 -7.64
CA SER A 167 -10.28 72.83 -7.66
C SER A 167 -9.19 72.11 -6.89
N THR A 168 -9.59 71.34 -5.88
CA THR A 168 -8.68 70.43 -5.17
C THR A 168 -8.97 69.00 -5.62
N THR A 169 -7.94 68.27 -6.05
CA THR A 169 -8.05 66.86 -6.41
C THR A 169 -7.29 66.02 -5.38
N ASN A 170 -7.99 65.10 -4.73
CA ASN A 170 -7.39 64.09 -3.85
C ASN A 170 -7.39 62.74 -4.58
N THR A 171 -6.23 62.11 -4.68
CA THR A 171 -6.06 60.81 -5.35
C THR A 171 -5.60 59.77 -4.35
N THR A 172 -6.34 58.67 -4.25
CA THR A 172 -5.98 57.50 -3.43
C THR A 172 -5.68 56.32 -4.36
N THR A 173 -4.49 55.73 -4.23
CA THR A 173 -4.08 54.55 -5.02
C THR A 173 -3.99 53.34 -4.11
N ASN A 174 -4.82 52.32 -4.38
CA ASN A 174 -4.79 51.03 -3.69
C ASN A 174 -4.08 50.00 -4.58
N VAL A 175 -3.04 49.39 -4.05
CA VAL A 175 -2.23 48.39 -4.77
C VAL A 175 -2.46 47.02 -4.13
N THR A 176 -3.08 46.10 -4.88
CA THR A 176 -3.25 44.70 -4.45
C THR A 176 -2.02 43.90 -4.92
N PRO A 177 -1.21 43.34 -4.00
CA PRO A 177 -0.08 42.50 -4.40
C PRO A 177 -0.53 41.17 -5.02
N SER A 178 0.30 40.59 -5.89
CA SER A 178 0.23 39.17 -6.27
C SER A 178 1.31 38.39 -5.53
N TYR A 179 1.02 37.13 -5.16
CA TYR A 179 1.95 36.27 -4.42
C TYR A 179 2.25 34.99 -5.21
N GLY A 180 3.46 34.47 -5.03
CA GLY A 180 3.92 33.23 -5.65
C GLY A 180 5.33 32.87 -5.19
N ILE A 181 5.96 31.92 -5.87
CA ILE A 181 7.34 31.50 -5.58
C ILE A 181 8.30 32.60 -6.05
N THR A 182 9.02 33.22 -5.12
CA THR A 182 9.99 34.30 -5.40
C THR A 182 11.44 33.83 -5.38
N GLY A 183 11.68 32.57 -5.01
CA GLY A 183 13.01 31.97 -5.01
C GLY A 183 13.01 30.59 -4.38
N TYR A 184 14.20 30.01 -4.22
CA TYR A 184 14.41 28.75 -3.52
C TYR A 184 15.54 28.94 -2.49
N THR A 185 15.36 28.39 -1.30
CA THR A 185 16.44 28.25 -0.32
C THR A 185 16.81 26.78 -0.22
N SER A 186 18.10 26.49 -0.17
CA SER A 186 18.60 25.13 0.00
C SER A 186 18.61 24.77 1.47
N VAL A 187 17.98 23.64 1.82
CA VAL A 187 18.06 23.08 3.18
C VAL A 187 18.68 21.69 3.10
N ASP A 188 19.67 21.47 3.95
CA ASP A 188 20.29 20.16 4.11
C ASP A 188 19.31 19.22 4.82
N ARG A 189 19.03 18.11 4.16
CA ARG A 189 18.21 17.02 4.67
C ARG A 189 19.09 15.81 4.87
N ARG A 190 19.20 15.36 6.13
CA ARG A 190 19.84 14.08 6.43
C ARG A 190 18.90 12.93 6.05
N VAL A 191 19.38 12.03 5.20
CA VAL A 191 18.67 10.81 4.80
C VAL A 191 19.38 9.62 5.42
N ASN A 192 18.72 8.95 6.37
CA ASN A 192 19.23 7.72 6.96
C ASN A 192 18.84 6.53 6.09
N ARG A 193 19.83 5.79 5.59
CA ARG A 193 19.63 4.60 4.76
C ARG A 193 20.44 3.45 5.35
N PHE A 194 19.74 2.40 5.77
CA PHE A 194 20.35 1.22 6.34
C PHE A 194 20.38 0.09 5.33
N ARG A 195 21.58 -0.42 5.07
CA ARG A 195 21.81 -1.66 4.34
C ARG A 195 21.77 -2.82 5.33
N ARG A 196 20.87 -3.77 5.07
CA ARG A 196 20.63 -4.97 5.87
C ARG A 196 20.98 -6.18 5.03
N VAL A 197 21.74 -7.09 5.60
CA VAL A 197 22.24 -8.29 4.90
C VAL A 197 21.81 -9.52 5.68
N LEU A 198 21.36 -10.53 4.96
CA LEU A 198 21.12 -11.88 5.50
C LEU A 198 21.85 -12.88 4.61
N ASN A 199 22.79 -13.60 5.21
CA ASN A 199 23.57 -14.64 4.57
C ASN A 199 23.20 -15.99 5.20
N ILE A 200 22.90 -16.96 4.34
CA ILE A 200 22.54 -18.31 4.73
C ILE A 200 23.47 -19.24 3.97
N TYR A 201 24.22 -20.07 4.71
CA TYR A 201 25.15 -21.03 4.14
C TYR A 201 24.79 -22.42 4.65
N ALA A 202 24.84 -23.43 3.79
CA ALA A 202 24.73 -24.82 4.24
C ALA A 202 26.00 -25.58 3.94
N TYR A 203 26.46 -26.34 4.93
CA TYR A 203 27.61 -27.21 4.85
C TYR A 203 27.21 -28.66 5.09
N ASP A 204 27.90 -29.58 4.42
CA ASP A 204 27.81 -31.01 4.69
C ASP A 204 28.28 -31.30 6.12
N ASN A 205 27.43 -31.99 6.88
CA ASN A 205 27.70 -32.28 8.29
C ASN A 205 28.29 -33.70 8.52
N LYS A 206 28.41 -34.52 7.47
CA LYS A 206 28.99 -35.87 7.54
C LYS A 206 30.52 -35.83 7.54
N GLN A 207 31.13 -34.76 7.07
CA GLN A 207 32.58 -34.59 6.98
C GLN A 207 33.06 -33.28 7.64
N PRO A 208 32.93 -33.13 8.97
CA PRO A 208 33.23 -31.86 9.65
C PRO A 208 34.69 -31.40 9.54
N SER A 209 35.64 -32.31 9.25
CA SER A 209 37.05 -31.98 9.05
C SER A 209 37.34 -31.29 7.71
N THR A 210 36.42 -31.36 6.75
CA THR A 210 36.55 -30.74 5.42
C THR A 210 35.24 -30.04 5.10
N PRO A 211 35.11 -28.72 5.36
CA PRO A 211 33.84 -28.03 5.19
C PRO A 211 33.44 -27.98 3.71
N ILE A 212 32.49 -28.82 3.31
CA ILE A 212 31.92 -28.84 1.96
C ILE A 212 30.66 -27.97 1.98
N MET A 213 30.70 -26.81 1.32
CA MET A 213 29.52 -25.96 1.15
C MET A 213 28.57 -26.62 0.13
N LEU A 214 27.35 -26.90 0.55
CA LEU A 214 26.29 -27.47 -0.29
C LEU A 214 25.59 -26.38 -1.10
N TRP A 215 25.29 -25.26 -0.45
CA TRP A 215 24.64 -24.11 -1.07
C TRP A 215 24.81 -22.84 -0.23
N LYS A 216 24.54 -21.69 -0.84
CA LYS A 216 24.48 -20.39 -0.18
C LYS A 216 23.38 -19.51 -0.75
N THR A 217 22.78 -18.70 0.10
CA THR A 217 21.79 -17.68 -0.29
C THR A 217 22.13 -16.37 0.42
N ASN A 218 22.28 -15.31 -0.36
CA ASN A 218 22.60 -13.98 0.11
C ASN A 218 21.44 -13.04 -0.22
N LEU A 219 20.98 -12.27 0.77
CA LEU A 219 19.94 -11.26 0.62
C LEU A 219 20.44 -9.90 1.11
N ILE A 220 20.11 -8.86 0.34
CA ILE A 220 20.44 -7.47 0.66
C ILE A 220 19.19 -6.61 0.55
N SER A 221 18.93 -5.79 1.56
CA SER A 221 17.84 -4.81 1.59
C SER A 221 18.36 -3.43 1.99
N ASP A 222 17.96 -2.39 1.27
CA ASP A 222 18.22 -0.98 1.63
C ASP A 222 16.90 -0.26 1.96
N GLY A 223 16.93 0.72 2.86
CA GLY A 223 15.70 1.33 3.41
C GLY A 223 15.94 2.08 4.72
N ASN A 224 14.87 2.61 5.31
CA ASN A 224 14.98 3.66 6.33
C ASN A 224 14.86 3.15 7.79
N SER A 225 14.57 1.86 7.98
CA SER A 225 14.48 1.23 9.30
C SER A 225 15.76 0.48 9.62
N SER A 226 16.26 0.66 10.84
CA SER A 226 17.37 -0.12 11.38
C SER A 226 16.93 -1.39 12.12
N ASP A 227 15.62 -1.63 12.23
CA ASP A 227 15.10 -2.76 12.98
C ASP A 227 15.19 -4.06 12.16
N LEU A 228 16.09 -4.95 12.58
CA LEU A 228 16.26 -6.26 11.96
C LEU A 228 15.05 -7.18 12.18
N ARG A 229 14.26 -7.00 13.25
CA ARG A 229 13.03 -7.79 13.49
C ARG A 229 11.95 -7.54 12.46
N GLU A 230 11.98 -6.39 11.79
CA GLU A 230 11.06 -6.09 10.69
C GLU A 230 11.51 -6.78 9.40
N ILE A 231 12.81 -6.73 9.08
CA ILE A 231 13.32 -7.11 7.76
C ILE A 231 13.83 -8.55 7.66
N VAL A 232 14.40 -9.13 8.71
CA VAL A 232 14.94 -10.50 8.68
C VAL A 232 13.85 -11.52 8.35
N PRO A 233 12.63 -11.44 8.92
CA PRO A 233 11.55 -12.34 8.50
C PRO A 233 11.22 -12.17 7.02
N VAL A 234 11.20 -10.93 6.49
CA VAL A 234 10.94 -10.69 5.07
C VAL A 234 12.02 -11.31 4.18
N MET A 235 13.29 -11.15 4.54
CA MET A 235 14.41 -11.75 3.79
C MET A 235 14.39 -13.29 3.87
N ALA A 236 14.11 -13.85 5.04
CA ALA A 236 13.94 -15.29 5.22
C ALA A 236 12.76 -15.86 4.40
N TYR A 237 11.66 -15.12 4.31
CA TYR A 237 10.54 -15.45 3.43
C TYR A 237 10.93 -15.39 1.95
N PHE A 238 11.72 -14.39 1.54
CA PHE A 238 12.22 -14.31 0.17
C PHE A 238 13.19 -15.44 -0.20
N ALA A 239 13.92 -15.98 0.76
CA ALA A 239 14.80 -17.13 0.57
C ALA A 239 14.03 -18.44 0.33
N TRP A 240 12.76 -18.51 0.73
CA TRP A 240 11.94 -19.69 0.51
C TRP A 240 11.85 -20.06 -0.98
N GLY A 241 12.11 -21.34 -1.26
CA GLY A 241 12.07 -21.92 -2.61
C GLY A 241 13.37 -21.76 -3.40
N GLU A 242 14.30 -20.90 -2.94
CA GLU A 242 15.59 -20.62 -3.57
C GLU A 242 16.77 -21.29 -2.86
N MET A 243 16.61 -21.68 -1.58
CA MET A 243 17.63 -22.41 -0.82
C MET A 243 17.92 -23.77 -1.48
N GLY A 244 19.21 -24.10 -1.64
CA GLY A 244 19.67 -25.29 -2.36
C GLY A 244 19.73 -25.15 -3.89
N LYS A 245 19.24 -24.04 -4.47
CA LYS A 245 19.18 -23.83 -5.92
C LYS A 245 19.99 -22.63 -6.36
N SER A 246 20.45 -22.66 -7.61
CA SER A 246 21.01 -21.49 -8.27
C SER A 246 19.89 -20.58 -8.77
N SER A 247 19.96 -19.29 -8.42
CA SER A 247 19.04 -18.29 -8.97
C SER A 247 19.45 -17.83 -10.37
N GLY A 248 20.65 -18.21 -10.85
CA GLY A 248 21.27 -17.79 -12.12
C GLY A 248 21.75 -16.34 -12.12
N GLN A 249 20.90 -15.43 -11.63
CA GLN A 249 21.19 -14.01 -11.42
C GLN A 249 20.52 -13.52 -10.14
N ALA A 250 20.88 -12.31 -9.71
CA ALA A 250 20.22 -11.66 -8.59
C ALA A 250 18.74 -11.37 -8.92
N LYS A 251 17.83 -11.82 -8.06
CA LYS A 251 16.38 -11.61 -8.17
C LYS A 251 15.94 -10.49 -7.23
N LYS A 252 15.33 -9.44 -7.78
CA LYS A 252 14.67 -8.40 -6.97
C LYS A 252 13.30 -8.90 -6.54
N LYS A 253 13.05 -8.95 -5.23
CA LYS A 253 11.77 -9.34 -4.64
C LYS A 253 11.18 -8.19 -3.83
N SER A 254 9.85 -8.13 -3.78
CA SER A 254 9.11 -7.14 -3.02
C SER A 254 7.86 -7.75 -2.40
N ILE A 255 7.52 -7.34 -1.18
CA ILE A 255 6.31 -7.79 -0.50
C ILE A 255 5.73 -6.68 0.36
N TYR A 256 4.41 -6.67 0.47
CA TYR A 256 3.69 -5.81 1.40
C TYR A 256 3.71 -6.45 2.78
N ILE A 257 3.89 -5.67 3.84
CA ILE A 257 3.96 -6.22 5.20
C ILE A 257 2.67 -6.91 5.65
N ASN A 258 1.53 -6.49 5.09
CA ASN A 258 0.22 -7.11 5.33
C ASN A 258 -0.12 -8.21 4.32
N ASP A 259 0.87 -8.67 3.55
CA ASP A 259 0.67 -9.82 2.68
C ASP A 259 0.31 -11.02 3.54
N LEU A 260 -0.87 -11.57 3.30
CA LEU A 260 -1.43 -12.65 4.10
C LEU A 260 -0.50 -13.84 4.18
N PHE A 261 0.15 -14.17 3.07
CA PHE A 261 0.93 -15.39 2.99
C PHE A 261 2.26 -15.23 3.72
N PHE A 262 2.88 -14.05 3.63
CA PHE A 262 3.97 -13.68 4.52
C PHE A 262 3.55 -13.72 5.99
N HIS A 263 2.36 -13.24 6.32
CA HIS A 263 1.86 -13.25 7.69
C HIS A 263 1.65 -14.69 8.21
N CYS A 264 1.00 -15.56 7.44
CA CYS A 264 0.83 -16.97 7.79
C CYS A 264 2.17 -17.71 7.89
N TRP A 265 3.09 -17.44 6.97
CA TRP A 265 4.45 -17.98 7.01
C TRP A 265 5.18 -17.55 8.29
N LYS A 266 5.14 -16.24 8.61
CA LYS A 266 5.82 -15.67 9.78
C LYS A 266 5.28 -16.24 11.09
N LEU A 267 3.99 -16.56 11.14
CA LEU A 267 3.33 -17.17 12.30
C LEU A 267 3.52 -18.70 12.37
N GLY A 268 4.09 -19.35 11.35
CA GLY A 268 4.18 -20.81 11.27
C GLY A 268 2.81 -21.48 11.13
N THR A 269 1.82 -20.77 10.57
CA THR A 269 0.46 -21.31 10.34
C THR A 269 0.27 -21.83 8.93
N LEU A 270 1.24 -21.61 8.03
CA LEU A 270 1.32 -22.38 6.80
C LEU A 270 1.59 -23.82 7.19
N SER A 271 0.64 -24.70 6.85
CA SER A 271 0.72 -26.10 7.19
C SER A 271 2.05 -26.69 6.68
N HIS A 272 2.76 -27.40 7.55
CA HIS A 272 4.02 -28.08 7.23
C HIS A 272 3.77 -29.49 6.67
N ALA A 273 2.51 -29.87 6.50
CA ALA A 273 2.16 -31.23 6.17
C ALA A 273 2.72 -31.59 4.79
N THR A 274 3.42 -32.72 4.73
CA THR A 274 3.86 -33.41 3.51
C THR A 274 2.73 -33.75 2.51
N ASN A 275 1.48 -33.37 2.83
CA ASN A 275 0.29 -33.52 1.99
C ASN A 275 -0.10 -32.25 1.23
N ILE A 276 0.63 -31.14 1.42
CA ILE A 276 0.41 -29.93 0.64
C ILE A 276 1.11 -30.08 -0.70
N THR A 277 0.33 -30.41 -1.72
CA THR A 277 0.73 -30.09 -3.09
C THR A 277 0.64 -28.58 -3.26
N LEU A 278 1.68 -27.85 -2.85
CA LEU A 278 1.86 -26.47 -3.31
C LEU A 278 2.03 -26.59 -4.83
N PHE A 279 1.11 -26.05 -5.62
CA PHE A 279 1.27 -26.01 -7.08
C PHE A 279 2.23 -24.87 -7.40
N PRO A 280 3.55 -25.11 -7.50
CA PRO A 280 4.54 -24.03 -7.57
C PRO A 280 4.53 -23.35 -8.93
N ASN A 281 3.84 -23.96 -9.91
CA ASN A 281 3.84 -23.60 -11.32
C ASN A 281 2.40 -23.39 -11.82
N CYS A 282 1.63 -22.54 -11.15
CA CYS A 282 0.37 -22.05 -11.72
C CYS A 282 0.68 -21.07 -12.87
N ASN A 283 1.14 -21.59 -14.01
CA ASN A 283 1.74 -20.79 -15.09
C ASN A 283 0.74 -20.14 -16.04
N SER A 284 -0.55 -20.48 -15.94
CA SER A 284 -1.57 -19.79 -16.71
C SER A 284 -2.80 -19.56 -15.88
N THR A 285 -3.28 -18.33 -15.89
CA THR A 285 -4.62 -17.99 -15.45
C THR A 285 -5.26 -17.29 -16.64
N ASN A 286 -6.35 -17.82 -17.20
CA ASN A 286 -7.22 -17.06 -18.14
C ASN A 286 -8.01 -15.96 -17.41
N VAL A 287 -7.66 -15.73 -16.16
CA VAL A 287 -8.17 -14.70 -15.28
C VAL A 287 -7.72 -13.34 -15.81
N SER A 288 -8.59 -12.34 -15.67
CA SER A 288 -8.21 -10.93 -15.64
C SER A 288 -6.82 -10.76 -15.02
N THR A 289 -5.97 -9.89 -15.57
CA THR A 289 -4.60 -9.62 -15.08
C THR A 289 -4.49 -9.37 -13.57
N ASN A 290 -5.63 -9.12 -12.93
CA ASN A 290 -5.82 -8.75 -11.55
C ASN A 290 -6.17 -9.89 -10.59
N ILE A 291 -6.47 -11.13 -11.00
CA ILE A 291 -6.68 -12.25 -10.04
C ILE A 291 -5.76 -13.42 -10.41
N LYS A 292 -5.12 -14.05 -9.43
CA LYS A 292 -4.20 -15.19 -9.62
C LYS A 292 -4.49 -16.24 -8.55
N ILE A 293 -4.30 -17.52 -8.85
CA ILE A 293 -4.17 -18.50 -7.77
C ILE A 293 -2.86 -18.22 -7.05
N ALA A 294 -2.92 -17.98 -5.74
CA ALA A 294 -1.76 -17.86 -4.88
C ALA A 294 -1.20 -19.25 -4.57
N TYR A 295 -2.06 -20.15 -4.07
CA TYR A 295 -1.73 -21.56 -3.87
C TYR A 295 -3.00 -22.41 -3.77
N VAL A 296 -2.79 -23.71 -3.83
CA VAL A 296 -3.80 -24.73 -3.55
C VAL A 296 -3.21 -25.63 -2.48
N GLU A 297 -3.99 -25.96 -1.47
CA GLU A 297 -3.61 -26.83 -0.36
C GLU A 297 -4.61 -27.98 -0.29
N LYS A 298 -4.09 -29.21 -0.29
CA LYS A 298 -4.91 -30.41 -0.09
C LYS A 298 -4.82 -30.80 1.37
N VAL A 299 -5.95 -30.74 2.06
CA VAL A 299 -6.15 -31.30 3.39
C VAL A 299 -6.93 -32.61 3.22
N SER A 300 -6.80 -33.54 4.16
CA SER A 300 -7.38 -34.90 4.03
C SER A 300 -8.87 -34.93 3.64
N ASP A 301 -9.65 -33.91 4.02
CA ASP A 301 -11.10 -33.82 3.86
C ASP A 301 -11.56 -32.67 2.94
N LYS A 302 -10.64 -31.82 2.46
CA LYS A 302 -10.95 -30.64 1.63
C LYS A 302 -9.77 -30.17 0.78
N THR A 303 -10.10 -29.48 -0.30
CA THR A 303 -9.12 -28.75 -1.11
C THR A 303 -9.32 -27.26 -0.90
N MET A 304 -8.30 -26.58 -0.39
CA MET A 304 -8.29 -25.14 -0.19
C MET A 304 -7.62 -24.47 -1.39
N VAL A 305 -8.28 -23.52 -2.03
CA VAL A 305 -7.68 -22.69 -3.08
C VAL A 305 -7.64 -21.26 -2.57
N ILE A 306 -6.46 -20.65 -2.57
CA ILE A 306 -6.34 -19.23 -2.26
C ILE A 306 -6.14 -18.43 -3.54
N LEU A 307 -7.08 -17.52 -3.80
CA LEU A 307 -6.99 -16.55 -4.88
C LEU A 307 -6.40 -15.24 -4.35
N ARG A 308 -5.45 -14.67 -5.08
CA ARG A 308 -4.88 -13.35 -4.86
C ARG A 308 -5.43 -12.38 -5.90
N LYS A 309 -6.08 -11.31 -5.45
CA LYS A 309 -6.54 -10.19 -6.29
C LYS A 309 -5.60 -9.00 -6.14
N LEU A 310 -5.39 -8.28 -7.25
CA LEU A 310 -4.60 -7.07 -7.42
C LEU A 310 -5.51 -5.96 -7.99
N GLY A 311 -5.23 -4.70 -7.68
CA GLY A 311 -5.94 -3.55 -8.27
C GLY A 311 -7.31 -3.24 -7.67
N CYS A 312 -8.06 -2.36 -8.32
CA CYS A 312 -9.25 -1.69 -7.77
C CYS A 312 -10.59 -2.10 -8.40
N LEU A 313 -10.61 -3.13 -9.24
CA LEU A 313 -11.83 -3.53 -9.94
C LEU A 313 -12.83 -4.20 -8.99
N ASP A 314 -14.11 -3.98 -9.27
CA ASP A 314 -15.22 -4.76 -8.72
C ASP A 314 -15.06 -6.23 -9.10
N TYR A 315 -15.38 -7.11 -8.16
CA TYR A 315 -15.37 -8.54 -8.42
C TYR A 315 -16.43 -9.22 -7.55
N ARG A 316 -16.74 -10.45 -7.90
CA ARG A 316 -17.62 -11.32 -7.14
C ARG A 316 -16.95 -12.70 -7.18
N ILE A 317 -17.26 -13.57 -6.22
CA ILE A 317 -16.90 -14.99 -6.28
C ILE A 317 -18.21 -15.73 -6.45
N SER A 318 -18.32 -16.54 -7.48
CA SER A 318 -19.56 -17.27 -7.73
C SER A 318 -19.71 -18.46 -6.80
N PRO A 319 -20.91 -18.71 -6.27
CA PRO A 319 -21.21 -19.95 -5.56
C PRO A 319 -21.18 -21.18 -6.48
N GLU A 320 -21.31 -21.00 -7.80
CA GLU A 320 -21.31 -22.09 -8.79
C GLU A 320 -19.90 -22.46 -9.27
N MET A 321 -18.86 -21.91 -8.64
CA MET A 321 -17.48 -22.23 -8.96
C MET A 321 -17.19 -23.72 -8.66
N TYR A 322 -16.41 -24.36 -9.51
CA TYR A 322 -15.96 -25.74 -9.30
C TYR A 322 -14.52 -25.92 -9.75
N ILE A 323 -13.85 -26.88 -9.11
CA ILE A 323 -12.62 -27.49 -9.65
C ILE A 323 -13.05 -28.61 -10.60
N GLU A 324 -12.47 -28.66 -11.79
CA GLU A 324 -12.57 -29.81 -12.69
C GLU A 324 -11.24 -30.57 -12.71
N TYR A 325 -11.31 -31.88 -12.49
CA TYR A 325 -10.20 -32.82 -12.58
C TYR A 325 -10.68 -34.13 -13.21
N ASN A 326 -10.01 -34.59 -14.28
CA ASN A 326 -10.39 -35.78 -15.06
C ASN A 326 -11.88 -35.81 -15.46
N GLY A 327 -12.45 -34.65 -15.84
CA GLY A 327 -13.87 -34.51 -16.20
C GLY A 327 -14.85 -34.52 -15.03
N GLN A 328 -14.39 -34.81 -13.80
CA GLN A 328 -15.20 -34.70 -12.59
C GLN A 328 -15.19 -33.28 -12.04
N LYS A 329 -16.36 -32.77 -11.67
CA LYS A 329 -16.54 -31.43 -11.11
C LYS A 329 -16.69 -31.49 -9.58
N TYR A 330 -15.86 -30.74 -8.87
CA TYR A 330 -15.85 -30.58 -7.43
C TYR A 330 -16.33 -29.17 -7.10
N ARG A 331 -17.61 -29.02 -6.74
CA ARG A 331 -18.23 -27.71 -6.50
C ARG A 331 -17.70 -27.05 -5.23
N LEU A 332 -17.63 -25.72 -5.23
CA LEU A 332 -17.31 -24.89 -4.07
C LEU A 332 -18.25 -25.25 -2.91
N ARG A 333 -17.69 -25.65 -1.77
CA ARG A 333 -18.44 -25.91 -0.52
C ARG A 333 -18.68 -24.64 0.26
N GLY A 334 -17.69 -23.76 0.24
CA GLY A 334 -17.67 -22.56 1.04
C GLY A 334 -16.44 -21.74 0.73
N GLY A 335 -16.30 -20.64 1.43
CA GLY A 335 -15.19 -19.74 1.23
C GLY A 335 -15.26 -18.64 2.24
N HIS A 336 -14.10 -18.29 2.74
CA HIS A 336 -13.94 -17.23 3.70
C HIS A 336 -12.92 -16.25 3.11
N ASN A 337 -13.27 -14.97 3.10
CA ASN A 337 -12.23 -13.96 3.06
C ASN A 337 -11.82 -13.66 4.50
N TYR A 338 -10.55 -13.36 4.74
CA TYR A 338 -10.09 -12.77 5.99
C TYR A 338 -10.89 -11.50 6.36
N ASN A 339 -11.41 -10.78 5.37
CA ASN A 339 -12.29 -9.62 5.48
C ASN A 339 -13.80 -9.97 5.54
N ARG A 340 -14.16 -11.25 5.69
CA ARG A 340 -15.54 -11.74 5.87
C ARG A 340 -16.53 -11.46 4.72
N TYR A 341 -16.09 -11.43 3.47
CA TYR A 341 -17.06 -11.39 2.35
C TYR A 341 -17.81 -12.70 2.21
N GLU A 342 -19.11 -12.59 1.93
CA GLU A 342 -19.95 -13.72 1.56
C GLU A 342 -19.80 -14.04 0.07
N ILE A 343 -19.66 -15.33 -0.24
CA ILE A 343 -19.70 -15.83 -1.62
C ILE A 343 -21.00 -15.37 -2.28
N GLY A 344 -20.90 -14.98 -3.56
CA GLY A 344 -22.05 -14.53 -4.32
C GLY A 344 -22.47 -13.08 -4.05
N LYS A 345 -21.83 -12.33 -3.14
CA LYS A 345 -22.03 -10.87 -3.02
C LYS A 345 -21.01 -10.10 -3.84
N LYS A 346 -21.46 -9.01 -4.50
CA LYS A 346 -20.58 -8.09 -5.23
C LYS A 346 -19.69 -7.34 -4.22
N ILE A 347 -18.38 -7.40 -4.41
CA ILE A 347 -17.41 -6.68 -3.59
C ILE A 347 -16.98 -5.44 -4.37
N ARG A 348 -17.34 -4.26 -3.87
CA ARG A 348 -17.21 -3.00 -4.62
C ARG A 348 -15.92 -2.25 -4.28
N ASN A 349 -15.21 -1.77 -5.30
CA ASN A 349 -14.18 -0.73 -5.26
C ASN A 349 -13.10 -0.89 -4.18
N GLU A 350 -12.67 -2.11 -3.91
CA GLU A 350 -11.52 -2.33 -3.02
C GLU A 350 -10.21 -2.36 -3.79
N CYS A 351 -9.36 -1.40 -3.50
CA CYS A 351 -7.98 -1.35 -3.98
C CYS A 351 -7.03 -2.17 -3.10
N GLY A 352 -6.00 -2.75 -3.72
CA GLY A 352 -4.88 -3.40 -3.04
C GLY A 352 -4.82 -4.91 -3.28
N ILE A 353 -3.96 -5.59 -2.52
CA ILE A 353 -3.89 -7.05 -2.53
C ILE A 353 -5.01 -7.60 -1.64
N ARG A 354 -5.76 -8.57 -2.14
CA ARG A 354 -6.76 -9.32 -1.36
C ARG A 354 -6.58 -10.81 -1.58
N TYR A 355 -6.90 -11.58 -0.54
CA TYR A 355 -6.84 -13.04 -0.57
C TYR A 355 -8.21 -13.63 -0.29
N PHE A 356 -8.59 -14.66 -1.04
CA PHE A 356 -9.84 -15.40 -0.87
C PHE A 356 -9.51 -16.85 -0.64
N LEU A 357 -9.89 -17.39 0.50
CA LEU A 357 -9.83 -18.81 0.76
C LEU A 357 -11.12 -19.44 0.25
N LEU A 358 -11.00 -20.30 -0.75
CA LEU A 358 -12.08 -21.09 -1.31
C LEU A 358 -11.93 -22.53 -0.86
N GLU A 359 -13.01 -23.13 -0.38
CA GLU A 359 -13.02 -24.51 0.09
C GLU A 359 -13.82 -25.39 -0.88
N PHE A 360 -13.16 -26.43 -1.38
CA PHE A 360 -13.70 -27.44 -2.25
C PHE A 360 -13.64 -28.83 -1.58
N PRO A 361 -14.40 -29.82 -2.05
CA PRO A 361 -14.20 -31.22 -1.68
C PRO A 361 -12.77 -31.68 -1.97
N PRO A 362 -12.33 -32.79 -1.35
CA PRO A 362 -10.99 -33.31 -1.59
C PRO A 362 -10.88 -33.77 -3.04
N ILE A 363 -9.86 -33.27 -3.75
CA ILE A 363 -9.48 -33.74 -5.09
C ILE A 363 -8.43 -34.84 -4.98
N PRO A 364 -8.30 -35.74 -5.98
CA PRO A 364 -7.29 -36.80 -5.95
C PRO A 364 -5.87 -36.29 -5.68
N SER A 365 -5.11 -37.03 -4.86
CA SER A 365 -3.76 -36.63 -4.43
C SER A 365 -2.80 -36.48 -5.61
N ASN A 366 -2.96 -37.29 -6.65
CA ASN A 366 -2.20 -37.25 -7.90
C ASN A 366 -2.63 -36.14 -8.88
N ALA A 367 -3.59 -35.28 -8.53
CA ALA A 367 -3.95 -34.15 -9.38
C ALA A 367 -2.80 -33.16 -9.51
N ASN A 368 -2.28 -33.02 -10.74
CA ASN A 368 -1.19 -32.14 -11.15
C ASN A 368 -1.69 -30.85 -11.86
N SER A 369 -2.96 -30.82 -12.24
CA SER A 369 -3.68 -29.69 -12.82
C SER A 369 -5.10 -29.64 -12.28
N ILE A 370 -5.66 -28.44 -12.16
CA ILE A 370 -7.07 -28.20 -11.81
C ILE A 370 -7.60 -27.04 -12.64
N ASN A 371 -8.84 -27.15 -13.12
CA ASN A 371 -9.52 -26.03 -13.76
C ASN A 371 -10.57 -25.49 -12.81
N ILE A 372 -10.42 -24.24 -12.39
CA ILE A 372 -11.44 -23.51 -11.67
C ILE A 372 -12.32 -22.84 -12.72
N THR A 373 -13.58 -23.19 -12.77
CA THR A 373 -14.51 -22.64 -13.77
C THR A 373 -15.86 -22.34 -13.14
N GLU A 374 -16.62 -21.49 -13.80
CA GLU A 374 -18.02 -21.21 -13.50
C GLU A 374 -18.85 -21.53 -14.74
N ASN A 375 -20.09 -21.98 -14.55
CA ASN A 375 -21.04 -22.04 -15.66
C ASN A 375 -21.46 -20.61 -16.02
N ILE A 376 -21.08 -20.12 -17.19
CA ILE A 376 -21.42 -18.78 -17.66
C ILE A 376 -22.95 -18.70 -17.82
N GLN A 377 -23.63 -17.98 -16.91
CA GLN A 377 -24.99 -17.50 -17.13
C GLN A 377 -25.00 -15.97 -17.04
N ASN A 378 -25.55 -15.32 -18.07
CA ASN A 378 -25.97 -13.91 -18.10
C ASN A 378 -24.89 -12.81 -18.23
N GLY A 379 -24.02 -12.89 -19.24
CA GLY A 379 -23.41 -11.70 -19.87
C GLY A 379 -22.43 -10.86 -19.04
N MET A 380 -22.10 -11.26 -17.81
CA MET A 380 -20.91 -10.77 -17.10
C MET A 380 -19.78 -11.78 -17.32
N GLU A 381 -18.64 -11.34 -17.87
CA GLU A 381 -17.46 -12.18 -18.02
C GLU A 381 -16.90 -12.55 -16.66
N TRP A 382 -16.87 -13.86 -16.39
CA TRP A 382 -16.43 -14.40 -15.12
C TRP A 382 -15.10 -15.12 -15.24
N ILE A 383 -14.41 -15.11 -14.11
CA ILE A 383 -13.00 -15.45 -13.98
C ILE A 383 -12.88 -16.94 -13.63
N GLY A 384 -12.66 -17.78 -14.65
CA GLY A 384 -12.12 -19.13 -14.45
C GLY A 384 -10.60 -19.10 -14.32
N VAL A 385 -10.02 -20.06 -13.58
CA VAL A 385 -8.57 -20.28 -13.49
C VAL A 385 -8.19 -21.66 -14.02
N LYS A 386 -7.53 -21.73 -15.17
CA LYS A 386 -7.03 -22.98 -15.74
C LYS A 386 -5.60 -23.28 -15.30
N LEU A 387 -5.35 -24.19 -14.35
CA LEU A 387 -3.98 -24.69 -14.13
C LEU A 387 -3.66 -25.66 -15.28
N LYS A 388 -2.79 -25.25 -16.21
CA LYS A 388 -2.18 -26.16 -17.17
C LYS A 388 -0.89 -26.75 -16.59
N GLU A 389 -0.60 -27.97 -17.02
CA GLU A 389 0.71 -28.63 -16.87
C GLU A 389 1.87 -27.77 -17.37
#